data_AF-A0A7V7FXC4-F1
#
_entry.id   AF-A0A7V7FXC4-F1
#
_cell.length_a   1.000
_cell.length_b   1.000
_cell.length_c   1.000
_cell.angle_alpha   90.00
_cell.angle_beta   90.00
_cell.angle_gamma   90.00
#
_symmetry.space_group_name_H-M   'P 1'
#
loop_
_entity.id
_entity.type
_entity.pdbx_description
1 polymer ?
#
loop_
_entity_poly.entity_id
_entity_poly.type
_entity_poly.pdbx_seq_one_letter_code
_entity_poly.pdbx_strand_id
1 'polypeptide(L)'
;MHAPVGAVVQINLINGDGAMHDIALPEFGVDSDDISGKGAATAVAFRVDEEGRFEYLCGLPGHKAAGMVGNLIVGDPMADEARAAAPDLSMDPHAVGEPVGDRGPQEVTVNLETTEREGRLADGSSYRYWTFNDTVPGPFVRVRVGDTVTVNMSNAEDSAHIHSVDFHAVTGPGGGAAVTQAAPGQTKSFSFKALNPGLYVYHCATPMVAQHISNGMYGMILVEPEGGLSPVDREFYIMQGELYTAQRHGSQGLQEFSLDKLLDERPEHLMFNGNMDALTQTHKMEADVGDKVRIFFGVGGPNATSSFHVIGEIFDKVYDQASLTSPPLSDVQTTLVPPGGATLVEFQVDYPGRYILVDHALSRLEKGLAGFLHVNGEENPEVFHSEEAHDPDSGH
;
A
#
# COMPACT_ATOMS: atom_id res chain seq x y z
N MET A 1 23.53 1.63 6.80
CA MET A 1 22.59 0.67 6.18
C MET A 1 22.55 -0.56 7.05
N HIS A 2 21.42 -1.26 7.09
CA HIS A 2 21.26 -2.52 7.81
C HIS A 2 20.72 -3.57 6.82
N ALA A 3 21.07 -4.84 7.07
CA ALA A 3 20.60 -5.99 6.31
C ALA A 3 20.62 -7.23 7.22
N PRO A 4 19.73 -8.21 7.06
CA PRO A 4 19.89 -9.49 7.76
C PRO A 4 21.02 -10.32 7.13
N VAL A 5 21.50 -11.32 7.86
CA VAL A 5 22.35 -12.37 7.28
C VAL A 5 21.60 -13.11 6.17
N GLY A 6 22.23 -13.25 5.02
CA GLY A 6 21.73 -13.92 3.82
C GLY A 6 20.93 -13.04 2.86
N ALA A 7 20.69 -11.75 3.14
CA ALA A 7 19.95 -10.87 2.24
C ALA A 7 20.74 -10.53 0.97
N VAL A 8 20.02 -10.25 -0.12
CA VAL A 8 20.53 -9.47 -1.25
C VAL A 8 20.27 -8.00 -0.96
N VAL A 9 21.35 -7.23 -0.85
CA VAL A 9 21.34 -5.78 -0.64
C VAL A 9 21.49 -5.10 -1.99
N GLN A 10 20.57 -4.19 -2.31
CA GLN A 10 20.70 -3.27 -3.45
C GLN A 10 21.00 -1.87 -2.94
N ILE A 11 22.06 -1.26 -3.45
CA ILE A 11 22.42 0.14 -3.16
C ILE A 11 22.24 0.95 -4.43
N ASN A 12 21.38 1.97 -4.35
CA ASN A 12 21.18 2.96 -5.41
C ASN A 12 21.94 4.22 -5.03
N LEU A 13 22.96 4.58 -5.81
CA LEU A 13 23.73 5.82 -5.63
C LEU A 13 23.20 6.87 -6.61
N ILE A 14 22.79 8.03 -6.08
CA ILE A 14 22.33 9.18 -6.88
C ILE A 14 23.25 10.36 -6.61
N ASN A 15 23.78 10.96 -7.68
CA ASN A 15 24.72 12.06 -7.61
C ASN A 15 24.02 13.40 -7.27
N GLY A 16 24.22 13.92 -6.07
CA GLY A 16 23.57 15.14 -5.59
C GLY A 16 24.27 16.45 -5.98
N ASP A 17 25.60 16.44 -6.14
CA ASP A 17 26.43 17.66 -6.22
C ASP A 17 27.09 17.89 -7.60
N GLY A 18 27.11 16.87 -8.46
CA GLY A 18 27.70 16.92 -9.80
C GLY A 18 29.20 16.63 -9.87
N ALA A 19 29.88 16.38 -8.74
CA ALA A 19 31.23 15.80 -8.74
C ALA A 19 31.17 14.34 -9.24
N MET A 20 32.30 13.70 -9.57
CA MET A 20 32.29 12.27 -9.88
C MET A 20 32.18 11.48 -8.58
N HIS A 21 31.39 10.40 -8.55
CA HIS A 21 31.23 9.53 -7.38
C HIS A 21 31.06 8.07 -7.81
N ASP A 22 31.43 7.15 -6.92
CA ASP A 22 31.16 5.72 -6.96
C ASP A 22 30.73 5.23 -5.57
N ILE A 23 30.34 3.97 -5.46
CA ILE A 23 30.22 3.27 -4.18
C ILE A 23 30.89 1.90 -4.27
N ALA A 24 31.76 1.64 -3.28
CA ALA A 24 32.50 0.41 -3.13
C ALA A 24 32.24 -0.21 -1.75
N LEU A 25 32.16 -1.54 -1.71
CA LEU A 25 32.17 -2.36 -0.51
C LEU A 25 33.28 -3.41 -0.64
N PRO A 26 34.52 -3.07 -0.22
CA PRO A 26 35.70 -3.91 -0.46
C PRO A 26 35.57 -5.33 0.09
N GLU A 27 34.94 -5.48 1.26
CA GLU A 27 34.75 -6.76 1.93
C GLU A 27 33.83 -7.71 1.16
N PHE A 28 32.96 -7.18 0.29
CA PHE A 28 32.09 -7.96 -0.59
C PHE A 28 32.59 -8.00 -2.04
N GLY A 29 33.69 -7.31 -2.36
CA GLY A 29 34.19 -7.19 -3.73
C GLY A 29 33.20 -6.52 -4.69
N VAL A 30 32.45 -5.54 -4.19
CA VAL A 30 31.41 -4.82 -4.93
C VAL A 30 31.85 -3.40 -5.21
N ASP A 31 31.79 -2.99 -6.47
CA ASP A 31 32.05 -1.64 -6.92
C ASP A 31 30.97 -1.23 -7.93
N SER A 32 30.46 0.00 -7.82
CA SER A 32 29.58 0.57 -8.84
C SER A 32 30.36 1.19 -10.00
N ASP A 33 29.67 1.47 -11.11
CA ASP A 33 30.19 2.39 -12.13
C ASP A 33 30.40 3.80 -11.54
N ASP A 34 31.41 4.52 -12.05
CA ASP A 34 31.59 5.95 -11.78
C ASP A 34 30.42 6.75 -12.38
N ILE A 35 29.74 7.53 -11.56
CA ILE A 35 28.69 8.46 -11.99
C ILE A 35 29.18 9.90 -11.93
N SER A 36 28.86 10.68 -12.96
CA SER A 36 29.21 12.10 -13.04
C SER A 36 28.02 12.93 -13.50
N GLY A 37 27.92 14.16 -12.99
CA GLY A 37 26.80 15.05 -13.26
C GLY A 37 25.63 14.86 -12.30
N LYS A 38 24.98 15.98 -11.96
CA LYS A 38 23.88 16.01 -10.99
C LYS A 38 22.68 15.20 -11.51
N GLY A 39 22.18 14.28 -10.70
CA GLY A 39 21.07 13.39 -11.03
C GLY A 39 21.46 12.12 -11.78
N ALA A 40 22.74 11.91 -12.10
CA ALA A 40 23.21 10.61 -12.56
C ALA A 40 23.03 9.57 -11.44
N ALA A 41 22.73 8.31 -11.81
CA ALA A 41 22.50 7.24 -10.86
C ALA A 41 23.14 5.93 -11.31
N THR A 42 23.56 5.12 -10.35
CA THR A 42 24.04 3.74 -10.55
C THR A 42 23.48 2.85 -9.44
N ALA A 43 23.48 1.54 -9.64
CA ALA A 43 23.02 0.58 -8.67
C ALA A 43 23.94 -0.65 -8.63
N VAL A 44 24.19 -1.16 -7.42
CA VAL A 44 24.86 -2.44 -7.19
C VAL A 44 23.95 -3.34 -6.36
N ALA A 45 23.99 -4.64 -6.63
CA ALA A 45 23.26 -5.64 -5.85
C ALA A 45 24.19 -6.81 -5.51
N PHE A 46 24.21 -7.22 -4.25
CA PHE A 46 25.11 -8.27 -3.74
C PHE A 46 24.50 -8.98 -2.53
N ARG A 47 24.95 -10.21 -2.26
CA ARG A 47 24.49 -11.01 -1.11
C ARG A 47 25.42 -10.80 0.09
N VAL A 48 24.84 -10.73 1.29
CA VAL A 48 25.57 -10.58 2.56
C VAL A 48 25.41 -11.82 3.43
N ASP A 49 26.35 -12.77 3.34
CA ASP A 49 26.23 -14.07 4.04
C ASP A 49 26.87 -14.10 5.44
N GLU A 50 27.57 -13.04 5.83
CA GLU A 50 28.31 -12.96 7.10
C GLU A 50 27.78 -11.83 7.99
N GLU A 51 27.52 -12.14 9.26
CA GLU A 51 27.19 -11.15 10.27
C GLU A 51 28.40 -10.24 10.55
N GLY A 52 28.17 -8.94 10.63
CA GLY A 52 29.25 -8.00 10.90
C GLY A 52 28.93 -6.55 10.57
N ARG A 53 29.94 -5.70 10.72
CA ARG A 53 29.91 -4.30 10.30
C ARG A 53 30.94 -4.13 9.19
N PHE A 54 30.45 -3.76 8.01
CA PHE A 54 31.23 -3.65 6.79
C PHE A 54 31.22 -2.21 6.30
N GLU A 55 32.33 -1.74 5.77
CA GLU A 55 32.47 -0.38 5.30
C GLU A 55 31.95 -0.28 3.86
N TYR A 56 31.23 0.80 3.56
CA TYR A 56 31.04 1.23 2.18
C TYR A 56 31.64 2.62 2.02
N LEU A 57 32.24 2.89 0.86
CA LEU A 57 33.03 4.10 0.64
C LEU A 57 32.99 4.57 -0.82
N CYS A 58 33.34 5.82 -1.04
CA CYS A 58 33.69 6.31 -2.37
C CYS A 58 35.16 5.97 -2.67
N GLY A 59 35.40 5.20 -3.73
CA GLY A 59 36.71 4.73 -4.17
C GLY A 59 37.57 5.80 -4.84
N LEU A 60 36.96 6.94 -5.21
CA LEU A 60 37.67 8.05 -5.83
C LEU A 60 38.73 8.69 -4.91
N PRO A 61 39.91 9.06 -5.44
CA PRO A 61 41.00 9.63 -4.66
C PRO A 61 40.57 10.84 -3.82
N GLY A 62 40.71 10.72 -2.51
CA GLY A 62 40.40 11.78 -1.55
C GLY A 62 38.95 11.84 -1.06
N HIS A 63 38.00 11.16 -1.72
CA HIS A 63 36.58 11.23 -1.36
C HIS A 63 36.28 10.53 -0.03
N LYS A 64 36.86 9.34 0.20
CA LYS A 64 36.83 8.69 1.52
C LYS A 64 37.40 9.59 2.63
N ALA A 65 38.54 10.25 2.38
CA ALA A 65 39.17 11.15 3.34
C ALA A 65 38.35 12.42 3.61
N ALA A 66 37.52 12.84 2.64
CA ALA A 66 36.56 13.92 2.77
C ALA A 66 35.26 13.50 3.50
N GLY A 67 35.12 12.22 3.88
CA GLY A 67 34.01 11.71 4.67
C GLY A 67 33.00 10.87 3.90
N MET A 68 33.25 10.52 2.63
CA MET A 68 32.38 9.61 1.85
C MET A 68 32.60 8.15 2.25
N VAL A 69 32.18 7.82 3.46
CA VAL A 69 32.30 6.49 4.07
C VAL A 69 31.12 6.25 5.00
N GLY A 70 30.62 5.02 5.04
CA GLY A 70 29.57 4.61 5.95
C GLY A 70 29.66 3.13 6.29
N ASN A 71 28.68 2.63 7.05
CA ASN A 71 28.65 1.23 7.49
C ASN A 71 27.38 0.52 7.02
N LEU A 72 27.57 -0.67 6.46
CA LEU A 72 26.56 -1.71 6.31
C LEU A 72 26.66 -2.66 7.50
N ILE A 73 25.59 -2.77 8.27
CA ILE A 73 25.50 -3.67 9.42
C ILE A 73 24.67 -4.88 8.99
N VAL A 74 25.28 -6.07 9.00
CA VAL A 74 24.64 -7.33 8.65
C VAL A 74 24.41 -8.12 9.92
N GLY A 75 23.16 -8.48 10.24
CA GLY A 75 22.82 -9.18 11.48
C GLY A 75 21.57 -8.65 12.16
N ASP A 76 21.18 -9.27 13.26
CA ASP A 76 20.10 -8.75 14.11
C ASP A 76 20.53 -7.37 14.63
N PRO A 77 19.67 -6.33 14.51
CA PRO A 77 19.96 -5.07 15.16
C PRO A 77 20.11 -5.36 16.66
N MET A 78 21.23 -4.94 17.26
CA MET A 78 21.36 -4.93 18.71
C MET A 78 20.08 -4.30 19.29
N ALA A 79 19.36 -5.09 20.07
CA ALA A 79 18.21 -4.65 20.83
C ALA A 79 18.70 -3.68 21.92
N ASP A 80 18.93 -2.43 21.55
CA ASP A 80 19.14 -1.33 22.49
C ASP A 80 18.99 -0.01 21.74
N GLU A 81 17.75 0.46 21.66
CA GLU A 81 17.37 1.81 22.04
C GLU A 81 15.84 1.83 22.12
N ALA A 82 15.31 2.46 23.16
CA ALA A 82 13.87 2.68 23.33
C ALA A 82 13.37 3.56 22.17
N ARG A 83 13.06 2.94 21.03
CA ARG A 83 12.42 3.60 19.91
C ARG A 83 11.07 4.11 20.40
N ALA A 84 10.84 5.40 20.24
CA ALA A 84 9.47 5.92 20.24
C ALA A 84 8.64 5.03 19.30
N ALA A 85 7.43 4.65 19.74
CA ALA A 85 6.54 3.83 18.91
C ALA A 85 6.40 4.50 17.53
N ALA A 86 6.77 3.77 16.47
CA ALA A 86 6.63 4.27 15.12
C ALA A 86 5.17 4.72 14.88
N PRO A 87 4.93 5.82 14.16
CA PRO A 87 3.58 6.32 13.91
C PRO A 87 2.74 5.28 13.16
N ASP A 88 1.43 5.30 13.39
CA ASP A 88 0.50 4.53 12.57
C ASP A 88 0.30 5.24 11.23
N LEU A 89 0.53 4.52 10.13
CA LEU A 89 0.36 5.01 8.76
C LEU A 89 -0.84 4.35 8.07
N SER A 90 -1.69 3.62 8.80
CA SER A 90 -2.87 2.98 8.21
C SER A 90 -3.93 4.00 7.83
N MET A 91 -4.48 3.87 6.61
CA MET A 91 -5.60 4.68 6.16
C MET A 91 -6.89 4.30 6.91
N ASP A 92 -7.59 5.31 7.41
CA ASP A 92 -8.94 5.17 7.96
C ASP A 92 -9.90 4.68 6.84
N PRO A 93 -10.55 3.52 7.00
CA PRO A 93 -11.47 3.00 5.99
C PRO A 93 -12.67 3.92 5.74
N HIS A 94 -13.01 4.88 6.61
CA HIS A 94 -14.09 5.84 6.35
C HIS A 94 -13.69 6.97 5.40
N ALA A 95 -12.40 7.09 5.03
CA ALA A 95 -11.88 8.17 4.22
C ALA A 95 -12.18 8.02 2.72
N VAL A 96 -13.45 7.82 2.36
CA VAL A 96 -13.95 7.66 0.97
C VAL A 96 -14.30 8.98 0.27
N GLY A 97 -14.27 10.10 1.01
CA GLY A 97 -14.73 11.40 0.53
C GLY A 97 -16.23 11.47 0.24
N GLU A 98 -16.70 12.62 -0.22
CA GLU A 98 -18.12 12.86 -0.48
C GLU A 98 -18.56 12.37 -1.87
N PRO A 99 -19.73 11.74 -2.01
CA PRO A 99 -20.34 11.45 -3.30
C PRO A 99 -20.41 12.70 -4.19
N VAL A 100 -20.03 12.57 -5.46
CA VAL A 100 -19.95 13.74 -6.36
C VAL A 100 -21.32 14.38 -6.64
N GLY A 101 -22.41 13.64 -6.40
CA GLY A 101 -23.79 14.08 -6.63
C GLY A 101 -24.09 14.33 -8.11
N ASP A 102 -25.15 15.07 -8.38
CA ASP A 102 -25.63 15.36 -9.76
C ASP A 102 -24.96 16.61 -10.38
N ARG A 103 -23.70 16.87 -10.02
CA ARG A 103 -22.96 18.01 -10.59
C ARG A 103 -22.53 17.72 -12.02
N GLY A 104 -22.29 18.78 -12.80
CA GLY A 104 -21.59 18.68 -14.08
C GLY A 104 -20.09 18.44 -13.92
N PRO A 105 -19.37 18.13 -15.02
CA PRO A 105 -17.91 18.09 -15.04
C PRO A 105 -17.26 19.41 -14.61
N GLN A 106 -16.16 19.32 -13.88
CA GLN A 106 -15.39 20.48 -13.41
C GLN A 106 -13.88 20.23 -13.44
N GLU A 107 -13.11 21.27 -13.14
CA GLU A 107 -11.68 21.16 -12.87
C GLU A 107 -11.48 20.70 -11.42
N VAL A 108 -10.77 19.60 -11.20
CA VAL A 108 -10.45 19.05 -9.88
C VAL A 108 -8.94 19.03 -9.70
N THR A 109 -8.45 19.42 -8.54
CA THR A 109 -7.01 19.32 -8.21
C THR A 109 -6.80 18.23 -7.17
N VAL A 110 -5.87 17.32 -7.46
CA VAL A 110 -5.41 16.26 -6.56
C VAL A 110 -3.96 16.54 -6.21
N ASN A 111 -3.67 16.70 -4.92
CA ASN A 111 -2.31 16.92 -4.45
C ASN A 111 -1.83 15.68 -3.71
N LEU A 112 -0.77 15.06 -4.24
CA LEU A 112 -0.10 13.93 -3.63
C LEU A 112 1.28 14.36 -3.13
N GLU A 113 1.64 13.92 -1.93
CA GLU A 113 2.99 14.07 -1.40
C GLU A 113 3.57 12.67 -1.17
N THR A 114 4.72 12.39 -1.76
CA THR A 114 5.40 11.10 -1.59
C THR A 114 6.44 11.22 -0.48
N THR A 115 6.41 10.30 0.48
CA THR A 115 7.25 10.31 1.67
C THR A 115 7.81 8.92 1.97
N GLU A 116 8.99 8.88 2.59
CA GLU A 116 9.61 7.63 3.06
C GLU A 116 9.79 7.65 4.58
N ARG A 117 8.90 6.97 5.30
CA ARG A 117 8.83 7.07 6.77
C ARG A 117 8.75 5.73 7.44
N GLU A 118 9.37 5.68 8.61
CA GLU A 118 9.17 4.53 9.50
C GLU A 118 7.77 4.59 10.08
N GLY A 119 7.00 3.51 9.88
CA GLY A 119 5.65 3.34 10.40
C GLY A 119 5.52 2.05 11.18
N ARG A 120 4.52 1.98 12.06
CA ARG A 120 4.17 0.76 12.79
C ARG A 120 3.69 -0.29 11.79
N LEU A 121 4.24 -1.49 11.89
CA LEU A 121 3.78 -2.65 11.12
C LEU A 121 2.83 -3.51 11.97
N ALA A 122 3.23 -3.87 13.18
CA ALA A 122 2.43 -4.60 14.16
C ALA A 122 2.86 -4.19 15.59
N ASP A 123 2.30 -4.80 16.63
CA ASP A 123 2.81 -4.60 17.99
C ASP A 123 4.30 -4.95 18.10
N GLY A 124 5.08 -3.98 18.58
CA GLY A 124 6.53 -4.05 18.73
C GLY A 124 7.36 -4.19 17.43
N SER A 125 6.78 -4.03 16.24
CA SER A 125 7.51 -4.01 14.97
C SER A 125 7.20 -2.78 14.11
N SER A 126 8.19 -2.32 13.35
CA SER A 126 8.08 -1.18 12.43
C SER A 126 8.68 -1.49 11.06
N TYR A 127 8.30 -0.73 10.04
CA TYR A 127 8.82 -0.85 8.68
C TYR A 127 9.02 0.53 8.05
N ARG A 128 9.95 0.66 7.10
CA ARG A 128 10.16 1.89 6.32
C ARG A 128 9.20 1.91 5.12
N TYR A 129 8.02 2.50 5.31
CA TYR A 129 7.03 2.64 4.25
C TYR A 129 7.39 3.77 3.29
N TRP A 130 6.96 3.60 2.04
CA TRP A 130 6.90 4.66 1.04
C TRP A 130 5.43 4.89 0.71
N THR A 131 4.98 6.12 0.85
CA THR A 131 3.53 6.40 0.87
C THR A 131 3.15 7.52 -0.09
N PHE A 132 1.85 7.61 -0.37
CA PHE A 132 1.23 8.85 -0.79
C PHE A 132 0.53 9.45 0.45
N ASN A 133 0.91 10.66 0.84
CA ASN A 133 0.34 11.44 1.94
C ASN A 133 0.40 10.71 3.30
N ASP A 134 1.55 10.13 3.64
CA ASP A 134 1.84 9.49 4.93
C ASP A 134 0.85 8.38 5.32
N THR A 135 0.17 7.77 4.34
CA THR A 135 -0.83 6.72 4.57
C THR A 135 -0.71 5.56 3.59
N VAL A 136 -1.11 4.37 4.04
CA VAL A 136 -1.23 3.17 3.22
C VAL A 136 -2.63 2.56 3.40
N PRO A 137 -3.41 2.38 2.33
CA PRO A 137 -3.21 2.96 1.00
C PRO A 137 -3.16 4.50 1.05
N GLY A 138 -2.72 5.11 -0.06
CA GLY A 138 -2.81 6.56 -0.25
C GLY A 138 -4.25 7.08 -0.33
N PRO A 139 -4.45 8.41 -0.40
CA PRO A 139 -5.77 9.03 -0.40
C PRO A 139 -6.76 8.42 -1.40
N PHE A 140 -8.00 8.23 -0.96
CA PHE A 140 -9.09 7.89 -1.88
C PHE A 140 -9.43 9.12 -2.73
N VAL A 141 -9.21 9.02 -4.04
CA VAL A 141 -9.51 10.12 -4.96
C VAL A 141 -10.89 9.90 -5.53
N ARG A 142 -11.81 10.87 -5.37
CA ARG A 142 -13.19 10.76 -5.86
C ARG A 142 -13.50 11.88 -6.84
N VAL A 143 -13.76 11.50 -8.09
CA VAL A 143 -14.03 12.42 -9.22
C VAL A 143 -15.24 11.94 -10.00
N ARG A 144 -15.76 12.77 -10.92
CA ARG A 144 -16.85 12.41 -11.82
C ARG A 144 -16.29 12.16 -13.21
N VAL A 145 -16.90 11.26 -13.96
CA VAL A 145 -16.68 11.16 -15.41
C VAL A 145 -16.84 12.54 -16.06
N GLY A 146 -15.90 12.87 -16.93
CA GLY A 146 -15.81 14.14 -17.63
C GLY A 146 -15.00 15.22 -16.91
N ASP A 147 -14.69 15.08 -15.62
CA ASP A 147 -13.84 16.04 -14.90
C ASP A 147 -12.46 16.16 -15.58
N THR A 148 -11.90 17.37 -15.58
CA THR A 148 -10.48 17.56 -15.85
C THR A 148 -9.75 17.55 -14.51
N VAL A 149 -8.90 16.56 -14.29
CA VAL A 149 -8.18 16.37 -13.04
C VAL A 149 -6.74 16.82 -13.24
N THR A 150 -6.29 17.79 -12.46
CA THR A 150 -4.88 18.17 -12.35
C THR A 150 -4.28 17.47 -11.14
N VAL A 151 -3.28 16.63 -11.37
CA VAL A 151 -2.51 15.97 -10.32
C VAL A 151 -1.21 16.73 -10.12
N ASN A 152 -0.97 17.20 -8.89
CA ASN A 152 0.32 17.71 -8.45
C ASN A 152 0.94 16.67 -7.51
N MET A 153 2.11 16.17 -7.86
CA MET A 153 2.83 15.19 -7.05
C MET A 153 4.17 15.79 -6.60
N SER A 154 4.31 15.99 -5.30
CA SER A 154 5.55 16.39 -4.65
C SER A 154 6.26 15.18 -4.10
N ASN A 155 7.60 15.17 -4.20
CA ASN A 155 8.44 14.23 -3.47
C ASN A 155 9.15 14.96 -2.34
N ALA A 156 9.02 14.45 -1.12
CA ALA A 156 9.60 15.06 0.05
C ALA A 156 11.13 15.22 -0.12
N GLU A 157 11.68 16.27 0.48
CA GLU A 157 13.12 16.59 0.35
C GLU A 157 14.02 15.54 1.02
N ASP A 158 13.49 14.85 2.03
CA ASP A 158 14.17 13.79 2.79
C ASP A 158 13.96 12.38 2.24
N SER A 159 13.24 12.21 1.12
CA SER A 159 13.14 10.93 0.42
C SER A 159 14.49 10.52 -0.17
N ALA A 160 14.76 9.20 -0.21
CA ALA A 160 15.95 8.63 -0.83
C ALA A 160 15.73 8.28 -2.31
N HIS A 161 14.48 8.07 -2.72
CA HIS A 161 14.11 7.55 -4.01
C HIS A 161 13.34 8.56 -4.87
N ILE A 162 13.44 8.38 -6.18
CA ILE A 162 12.51 9.03 -7.12
C ILE A 162 11.15 8.35 -6.95
N HIS A 163 10.10 9.16 -6.91
CA HIS A 163 8.74 8.67 -6.91
C HIS A 163 7.99 9.18 -8.14
N SER A 164 6.90 8.50 -8.47
CA SER A 164 6.01 8.84 -9.58
C SER A 164 4.61 8.32 -9.25
N VAL A 165 3.65 8.58 -10.14
CA VAL A 165 2.30 8.04 -10.01
C VAL A 165 1.74 7.66 -11.37
N ASP A 166 1.21 6.45 -11.44
CA ASP A 166 0.39 5.88 -12.51
C ASP A 166 -1.02 5.68 -11.96
N PHE A 167 -2.01 6.36 -12.57
CA PHE A 167 -3.42 6.11 -12.30
C PHE A 167 -4.00 5.26 -13.43
N HIS A 168 -4.64 4.13 -13.11
CA HIS A 168 -5.28 3.31 -14.15
C HIS A 168 -6.51 3.99 -14.77
N ALA A 169 -7.01 5.06 -14.16
CA ALA A 169 -8.04 5.94 -14.73
C ALA A 169 -7.51 6.90 -15.82
N VAL A 170 -6.20 7.02 -16.00
CA VAL A 170 -5.58 7.98 -16.94
C VAL A 170 -5.36 7.33 -18.30
N THR A 171 -5.91 7.96 -19.34
CA THR A 171 -5.56 7.64 -20.73
C THR A 171 -4.38 8.50 -21.18
N GLY A 172 -3.17 7.99 -21.01
CA GLY A 172 -1.93 8.69 -21.38
C GLY A 172 -0.68 7.87 -21.07
N PRO A 173 0.52 8.34 -21.46
CA PRO A 173 1.77 7.59 -21.24
C PRO A 173 2.00 7.24 -19.76
N GLY A 174 2.04 5.94 -19.46
CA GLY A 174 2.24 5.40 -18.11
C GLY A 174 1.22 5.86 -17.07
N GLY A 175 0.00 6.21 -17.49
CA GLY A 175 -1.05 6.71 -16.59
C GLY A 175 -0.68 7.97 -15.80
N GLY A 176 0.27 8.76 -16.31
CA GLY A 176 0.86 9.92 -15.62
C GLY A 176 2.35 9.74 -15.27
N ALA A 177 2.82 8.49 -15.13
CA ALA A 177 4.17 8.18 -14.64
C ALA A 177 5.29 8.73 -15.52
N ALA A 178 5.06 8.85 -16.83
CA ALA A 178 6.05 9.36 -17.78
C ALA A 178 6.42 10.83 -17.52
N VAL A 179 5.56 11.59 -16.83
CA VAL A 179 5.76 13.02 -16.54
C VAL A 179 5.86 13.31 -15.03
N THR A 180 5.66 12.30 -14.18
CA THR A 180 5.72 12.45 -12.72
C THR A 180 6.96 11.83 -12.06
N GLN A 181 7.98 11.41 -12.81
CA GLN A 181 9.27 11.02 -12.21
C GLN A 181 9.89 12.22 -11.44
N ALA A 182 9.67 12.28 -10.13
CA ALA A 182 10.05 13.38 -9.25
C ALA A 182 11.19 12.96 -8.32
N ALA A 183 12.35 13.60 -8.46
CA ALA A 183 13.43 13.46 -7.49
C ALA A 183 13.05 14.12 -6.14
N PRO A 184 13.73 13.78 -5.03
CA PRO A 184 13.51 14.42 -3.74
C PRO A 184 13.50 15.96 -3.84
N GLY A 185 12.52 16.59 -3.20
CA GLY A 185 12.29 18.03 -3.23
C GLY A 185 11.67 18.57 -4.53
N GLN A 186 11.31 17.73 -5.50
CA GLN A 186 10.65 18.16 -6.73
C GLN A 186 9.14 17.98 -6.69
N THR A 187 8.43 18.90 -7.33
CA THR A 187 7.02 18.75 -7.70
C THR A 187 6.90 18.57 -9.21
N LYS A 188 6.09 17.59 -9.62
CA LYS A 188 5.69 17.34 -11.01
C LYS A 188 4.17 17.38 -11.11
N SER A 189 3.65 17.82 -12.24
CA SER A 189 2.21 17.94 -12.43
C SER A 189 1.80 17.47 -13.83
N PHE A 190 0.58 16.94 -13.93
CA PHE A 190 -0.08 16.67 -15.19
C PHE A 190 -1.59 16.86 -15.04
N SER A 191 -2.29 17.05 -16.16
CA SER A 191 -3.75 17.04 -16.18
C SER A 191 -4.27 15.98 -17.13
N PHE A 192 -5.40 15.39 -16.78
CA PHE A 192 -6.10 14.41 -17.61
C PHE A 192 -7.61 14.61 -17.51
N LYS A 193 -8.33 14.13 -18.51
CA LYS A 193 -9.79 14.06 -18.45
C LYS A 193 -10.19 12.68 -17.95
N ALA A 194 -11.06 12.59 -16.95
CA ALA A 194 -11.60 11.33 -16.46
C ALA A 194 -12.61 10.77 -17.47
N LEU A 195 -12.16 9.92 -18.40
CA LEU A 195 -12.96 9.50 -19.56
C LEU A 195 -13.94 8.36 -19.25
N ASN A 196 -13.59 7.47 -18.34
CA ASN A 196 -14.29 6.20 -18.13
C ASN A 196 -14.72 6.07 -16.67
N PRO A 197 -16.02 5.93 -16.37
CA PRO A 197 -16.47 5.57 -15.03
C PRO A 197 -15.88 4.24 -14.58
N GLY A 198 -15.54 4.12 -13.30
CA GLY A 198 -14.95 2.91 -12.73
C GLY A 198 -14.25 3.22 -11.40
N LEU A 199 -13.90 2.17 -10.67
CA LEU A 199 -12.95 2.26 -9.56
C LEU A 199 -11.61 1.69 -10.03
N TYR A 200 -10.56 2.48 -9.88
CA TYR A 200 -9.25 2.18 -10.43
C TYR A 200 -8.19 2.29 -9.35
N VAL A 201 -7.18 1.41 -9.40
CA VAL A 201 -5.98 1.56 -8.59
C VAL A 201 -5.10 2.66 -9.19
N TYR A 202 -4.37 3.37 -8.34
CA TYR A 202 -3.20 4.13 -8.73
C TYR A 202 -2.02 3.71 -7.86
N HIS A 203 -0.81 3.78 -8.40
CA HIS A 203 0.39 3.38 -7.69
C HIS A 203 1.64 4.10 -8.21
N CYS A 204 2.73 4.01 -7.46
CA CYS A 204 4.02 4.47 -7.97
C CYS A 204 4.49 3.60 -9.14
N ALA A 205 5.16 4.20 -10.11
CA ALA A 205 5.64 3.52 -11.32
C ALA A 205 7.12 3.84 -11.61
N THR A 206 7.90 4.11 -10.56
CA THR A 206 9.36 4.21 -10.63
C THR A 206 9.97 2.80 -10.52
N PRO A 207 10.93 2.41 -11.37
CA PRO A 207 11.64 1.13 -11.21
C PRO A 207 12.45 1.06 -9.89
N MET A 208 12.38 -0.02 -9.11
CA MET A 208 11.57 -1.24 -9.31
C MET A 208 10.13 -1.05 -8.81
N VAL A 209 9.17 -1.06 -9.74
CA VAL A 209 7.75 -0.74 -9.46
C VAL A 209 7.17 -1.62 -8.34
N ALA A 210 7.45 -2.92 -8.38
CA ALA A 210 6.95 -3.87 -7.38
C ALA A 210 7.44 -3.56 -5.95
N GLN A 211 8.66 -3.04 -5.79
CA GLN A 211 9.17 -2.61 -4.47
C GLN A 211 8.43 -1.36 -3.99
N HIS A 212 8.22 -0.39 -4.88
CA HIS A 212 7.46 0.82 -4.52
C HIS A 212 6.03 0.49 -4.09
N ILE A 213 5.36 -0.41 -4.81
CA ILE A 213 4.03 -0.90 -4.45
C ILE A 213 4.08 -1.62 -3.10
N SER A 214 4.96 -2.59 -2.92
CA SER A 214 5.06 -3.35 -1.66
C SER A 214 5.34 -2.46 -0.44
N ASN A 215 6.11 -1.39 -0.63
CA ASN A 215 6.40 -0.41 0.43
C ASN A 215 5.20 0.49 0.81
N GLY A 216 4.08 0.41 0.07
CA GLY A 216 2.84 1.11 0.42
C GLY A 216 2.33 2.12 -0.61
N MET A 217 3.01 2.30 -1.75
CA MET A 217 2.66 3.32 -2.74
C MET A 217 1.54 2.86 -3.68
N TYR A 218 0.34 2.67 -3.15
CA TYR A 218 -0.88 2.38 -3.89
C TYR A 218 -2.09 3.06 -3.25
N GLY A 219 -3.10 3.39 -4.05
CA GLY A 219 -4.39 3.91 -3.59
C GLY A 219 -5.47 3.71 -4.66
N MET A 220 -6.67 4.22 -4.43
CA MET A 220 -7.76 4.15 -5.42
C MET A 220 -8.28 5.51 -5.85
N ILE A 221 -8.66 5.58 -7.14
CA ILE A 221 -9.45 6.66 -7.72
C ILE A 221 -10.81 6.11 -8.18
N LEU A 222 -11.88 6.67 -7.66
CA LEU A 222 -13.25 6.46 -8.13
C LEU A 222 -13.59 7.55 -9.15
N VAL A 223 -13.87 7.12 -10.38
CA VAL A 223 -14.51 7.94 -11.40
C VAL A 223 -15.99 7.60 -11.39
N GLU A 224 -16.79 8.39 -10.69
CA GLU A 224 -18.23 8.18 -10.60
C GLU A 224 -18.92 8.37 -11.97
N PRO A 225 -19.91 7.53 -12.30
CA PRO A 225 -20.71 7.70 -13.50
C PRO A 225 -21.59 8.95 -13.42
N GLU A 226 -22.23 9.31 -14.53
CA GLU A 226 -23.26 10.34 -14.51
C GLU A 226 -24.42 9.91 -13.59
N GLY A 227 -24.88 10.83 -12.74
CA GLY A 227 -25.89 10.54 -11.71
C GLY A 227 -25.34 9.91 -10.43
N GLY A 228 -24.04 9.60 -10.37
CA GLY A 228 -23.37 9.03 -9.20
C GLY A 228 -23.69 7.55 -8.97
N LEU A 229 -23.13 7.00 -7.89
CA LEU A 229 -23.48 5.66 -7.42
C LEU A 229 -24.84 5.63 -6.72
N SER A 230 -25.46 4.45 -6.64
CA SER A 230 -26.68 4.28 -5.84
C SER A 230 -26.42 4.64 -4.37
N PRO A 231 -27.36 5.27 -3.65
CA PRO A 231 -27.15 5.61 -2.25
C PRO A 231 -27.05 4.35 -1.38
N VAL A 232 -26.14 4.41 -0.41
CA VAL A 232 -25.91 3.41 0.64
C VAL A 232 -25.71 4.17 1.96
N ASP A 233 -25.82 3.47 3.08
CA ASP A 233 -25.76 4.08 4.41
C ASP A 233 -24.32 4.19 4.91
N ARG A 234 -23.45 3.23 4.54
CA ARG A 234 -22.03 3.17 4.91
C ARG A 234 -21.15 2.90 3.69
N GLU A 235 -20.02 3.58 3.61
CA GLU A 235 -18.98 3.36 2.59
C GLU A 235 -17.62 3.15 3.27
N PHE A 236 -16.87 2.14 2.83
CA PHE A 236 -15.52 1.83 3.34
C PHE A 236 -14.48 1.71 2.23
N TYR A 237 -13.27 2.20 2.49
CA TYR A 237 -12.09 2.15 1.63
C TYR A 237 -11.06 1.17 2.16
N ILE A 238 -10.87 0.08 1.43
CA ILE A 238 -10.00 -1.01 1.87
C ILE A 238 -9.10 -1.43 0.73
N MET A 239 -7.80 -1.55 1.00
CA MET A 239 -6.86 -2.15 0.06
C MET A 239 -5.98 -3.21 0.70
N GLN A 240 -5.79 -4.30 -0.04
CA GLN A 240 -4.85 -5.36 0.29
C GLN A 240 -3.47 -5.09 -0.33
N GLY A 241 -2.42 -5.35 0.44
CA GLY A 241 -1.04 -5.38 -0.05
C GLY A 241 -0.20 -6.44 0.65
N GLU A 242 0.93 -6.78 0.03
CA GLU A 242 1.94 -7.68 0.58
C GLU A 242 3.22 -6.95 0.94
N LEU A 243 3.83 -7.37 2.05
CA LEU A 243 5.15 -6.93 2.47
C LEU A 243 6.13 -8.09 2.48
N TYR A 244 7.26 -7.90 1.80
CA TYR A 244 8.33 -8.88 1.67
C TYR A 244 9.47 -8.49 2.60
N THR A 245 9.33 -8.84 3.88
CA THR A 245 10.34 -8.54 4.89
C THR A 245 11.40 -9.63 4.94
N ALA A 246 12.62 -9.25 5.26
CA ALA A 246 13.76 -10.13 5.49
C ALA A 246 13.51 -11.06 6.69
N GLN A 247 13.12 -10.45 7.79
CA GLN A 247 12.66 -11.07 9.02
C GLN A 247 11.36 -11.84 8.78
N ARG A 248 11.01 -12.75 9.69
CA ARG A 248 9.78 -13.55 9.56
C ARG A 248 8.59 -12.81 10.17
N HIS A 249 7.38 -13.14 9.74
CA HIS A 249 6.17 -12.72 10.43
C HIS A 249 6.25 -12.94 11.95
N GLY A 250 5.82 -11.95 12.74
CA GLY A 250 5.88 -11.95 14.21
C GLY A 250 7.21 -11.48 14.82
N SER A 251 8.24 -11.24 13.99
CA SER A 251 9.51 -10.68 14.47
C SER A 251 9.32 -9.26 14.98
N GLN A 252 10.08 -8.90 16.02
CA GLN A 252 10.03 -7.59 16.66
C GLN A 252 11.05 -6.63 16.02
N GLY A 253 10.93 -5.33 16.31
CA GLY A 253 11.87 -4.30 15.85
C GLY A 253 11.67 -3.87 14.39
N LEU A 254 12.70 -3.22 13.82
CA LEU A 254 12.67 -2.78 12.43
C LEU A 254 12.69 -4.00 11.50
N GLN A 255 11.65 -4.13 10.69
CA GLN A 255 11.63 -5.05 9.57
C GLN A 255 12.25 -4.37 8.34
N GLU A 256 12.97 -5.16 7.55
CA GLU A 256 13.69 -4.68 6.36
C GLU A 256 13.16 -5.37 5.11
N PHE A 257 13.22 -4.68 3.98
CA PHE A 257 12.79 -5.23 2.70
C PHE A 257 13.70 -6.39 2.24
N SER A 258 13.11 -7.42 1.62
CA SER A 258 13.81 -8.55 1.00
C SER A 258 13.48 -8.64 -0.49
N LEU A 259 14.46 -8.30 -1.33
CA LEU A 259 14.32 -8.41 -2.78
C LEU A 259 14.13 -9.85 -3.23
N ASP A 260 14.89 -10.79 -2.66
CA ASP A 260 14.76 -12.23 -2.97
C ASP A 260 13.34 -12.73 -2.74
N LYS A 261 12.74 -12.38 -1.59
CA LYS A 261 11.36 -12.79 -1.28
C LYS A 261 10.35 -12.13 -2.20
N LEU A 262 10.55 -10.86 -2.59
CA LEU A 262 9.68 -10.20 -3.57
C LEU A 262 9.71 -10.93 -4.91
N LEU A 263 10.90 -11.23 -5.44
CA LEU A 263 11.06 -11.90 -6.74
C LEU A 263 10.58 -13.35 -6.72
N ASP A 264 10.67 -14.03 -5.58
CA ASP A 264 10.14 -15.38 -5.38
C ASP A 264 8.63 -15.40 -5.03
N GLU A 265 7.98 -14.24 -4.95
CA GLU A 265 6.57 -14.08 -4.52
C GLU A 265 6.28 -14.75 -3.15
N ARG A 266 7.20 -14.60 -2.19
CA ARG A 266 7.11 -15.15 -0.83
C ARG A 266 6.92 -14.06 0.23
N PRO A 267 5.72 -13.47 0.35
CA PRO A 267 5.49 -12.42 1.34
C PRO A 267 5.46 -12.99 2.76
N GLU A 268 5.94 -12.19 3.71
CA GLU A 268 5.86 -12.49 5.14
C GLU A 268 4.59 -11.90 5.76
N HIS A 269 4.16 -10.74 5.26
CA HIS A 269 2.96 -10.06 5.75
C HIS A 269 2.00 -9.81 4.60
N LEU A 270 0.72 -9.99 4.89
CA LEU A 270 -0.35 -9.47 4.06
C LEU A 270 -1.29 -8.69 4.97
N MET A 271 -1.69 -7.51 4.55
CA MET A 271 -2.42 -6.58 5.41
C MET A 271 -3.47 -5.81 4.63
N PHE A 272 -4.57 -5.48 5.32
CA PHE A 272 -5.47 -4.43 4.88
C PHE A 272 -4.98 -3.10 5.43
N ASN A 273 -4.98 -2.06 4.59
CA ASN A 273 -4.64 -0.69 4.98
C ASN A 273 -3.29 -0.57 5.72
N GLY A 274 -2.28 -1.30 5.25
CA GLY A 274 -0.87 -1.01 5.51
C GLY A 274 -0.30 -1.40 6.88
N ASN A 275 -1.15 -1.85 7.83
CA ASN A 275 -0.74 -2.26 9.17
C ASN A 275 -1.49 -3.55 9.55
N MET A 276 -0.85 -4.45 10.29
CA MET A 276 -1.40 -5.76 10.67
C MET A 276 -2.69 -5.66 11.48
N ASP A 277 -2.84 -4.59 12.27
CA ASP A 277 -4.02 -4.38 13.12
C ASP A 277 -4.92 -3.24 12.64
N ALA A 278 -4.72 -2.74 11.42
CA ALA A 278 -5.39 -1.55 10.89
C ALA A 278 -6.91 -1.62 11.03
N LEU A 279 -7.48 -2.75 10.58
CA LEU A 279 -8.93 -2.95 10.52
C LEU A 279 -9.46 -3.87 11.62
N THR A 280 -8.63 -4.24 12.59
CA THR A 280 -9.04 -5.08 13.72
C THR A 280 -8.98 -4.34 15.06
N GLN A 281 -8.05 -3.39 15.20
CA GLN A 281 -7.84 -2.66 16.46
C GLN A 281 -7.73 -1.14 16.27
N THR A 282 -7.04 -0.67 15.22
CA THR A 282 -6.82 0.78 15.03
C THR A 282 -8.10 1.48 14.58
N HIS A 283 -8.66 1.07 13.46
CA HIS A 283 -9.81 1.71 12.84
C HIS A 283 -11.02 0.78 12.90
N LYS A 284 -12.00 1.16 13.74
CA LYS A 284 -13.21 0.37 13.93
C LYS A 284 -14.20 0.67 12.81
N MET A 285 -14.54 -0.32 11.99
CA MET A 285 -15.67 -0.21 11.05
C MET A 285 -16.96 -0.60 11.76
N GLU A 286 -17.98 0.27 11.67
CA GLU A 286 -19.27 0.06 12.33
C GLU A 286 -20.44 0.28 11.36
N ALA A 287 -21.49 -0.53 11.53
CA ALA A 287 -22.78 -0.38 10.88
C ALA A 287 -23.91 -0.75 11.86
N ASP A 288 -25.13 -0.38 11.54
CA ASP A 288 -26.32 -0.78 12.29
C ASP A 288 -27.16 -1.77 11.46
N VAL A 289 -27.85 -2.72 12.11
CA VAL A 289 -28.76 -3.65 11.42
C VAL A 289 -29.74 -2.88 10.53
N GLY A 290 -29.80 -3.24 9.25
CA GLY A 290 -30.57 -2.57 8.21
C GLY A 290 -29.75 -1.60 7.34
N ASP A 291 -28.54 -1.22 7.74
CA ASP A 291 -27.65 -0.40 6.91
C ASP A 291 -27.26 -1.15 5.63
N LYS A 292 -27.27 -0.43 4.50
CA LYS A 292 -26.60 -0.85 3.27
C LYS A 292 -25.16 -0.43 3.31
N VAL A 293 -24.26 -1.40 3.26
CA VAL A 293 -22.82 -1.20 3.27
C VAL A 293 -22.28 -1.32 1.85
N ARG A 294 -21.38 -0.42 1.47
CA ARG A 294 -20.53 -0.54 0.28
C ARG A 294 -19.07 -0.58 0.70
N ILE A 295 -18.32 -1.53 0.17
CA ILE A 295 -16.86 -1.57 0.32
C ILE A 295 -16.22 -1.34 -1.05
N PHE A 296 -15.41 -0.28 -1.14
CA PHE A 296 -14.46 -0.09 -2.21
C PHE A 296 -13.22 -0.92 -1.87
N PHE A 297 -13.03 -2.04 -2.56
CA PHE A 297 -11.95 -2.96 -2.30
C PHE A 297 -10.95 -3.02 -3.45
N GLY A 298 -9.68 -2.75 -3.18
CA GLY A 298 -8.60 -2.81 -4.15
C GLY A 298 -7.46 -3.72 -3.72
N VAL A 299 -6.68 -4.20 -4.68
CA VAL A 299 -5.43 -4.91 -4.39
C VAL A 299 -4.29 -4.10 -4.98
N GLY A 300 -3.51 -3.45 -4.10
CA GLY A 300 -2.24 -2.87 -4.49
C GLY A 300 -1.27 -3.97 -4.90
N GLY A 301 -1.26 -5.06 -4.14
CA GLY A 301 -0.41 -6.23 -4.38
C GLY A 301 0.97 -6.05 -3.75
N PRO A 302 2.08 -6.31 -4.48
CA PRO A 302 2.16 -6.28 -5.94
C PRO A 302 1.77 -7.57 -6.68
N ASN A 303 1.66 -8.73 -6.01
CA ASN A 303 1.64 -10.01 -6.72
C ASN A 303 0.38 -10.85 -6.46
N ALA A 304 -0.18 -10.83 -5.25
CA ALA A 304 -1.21 -11.80 -4.87
C ALA A 304 -2.63 -11.34 -5.22
N THR A 305 -3.33 -12.10 -6.06
CA THR A 305 -4.79 -11.97 -6.21
C THR A 305 -5.49 -12.29 -4.89
N SER A 306 -6.43 -11.43 -4.49
CA SER A 306 -7.28 -11.64 -3.32
C SER A 306 -8.54 -12.43 -3.67
N SER A 307 -8.91 -13.38 -2.81
CA SER A 307 -10.24 -14.01 -2.80
C SER A 307 -11.10 -13.33 -1.74
N PHE A 308 -11.51 -12.08 -2.01
CA PHE A 308 -12.14 -11.22 -1.00
C PHE A 308 -13.51 -11.75 -0.56
N HIS A 309 -13.68 -11.88 0.75
CA HIS A 309 -14.87 -12.43 1.39
C HIS A 309 -15.13 -11.72 2.72
N VAL A 310 -16.42 -11.64 3.11
CA VAL A 310 -16.85 -11.20 4.43
C VAL A 310 -17.53 -12.38 5.12
N ILE A 311 -16.86 -12.97 6.11
CA ILE A 311 -17.39 -14.09 6.89
C ILE A 311 -18.63 -13.61 7.63
N GLY A 312 -19.70 -14.40 7.50
CA GLY A 312 -21.02 -14.09 8.05
C GLY A 312 -21.94 -13.39 7.06
N GLU A 313 -21.45 -12.95 5.89
CA GLU A 313 -22.28 -12.25 4.90
C GLU A 313 -22.18 -12.76 3.45
N ILE A 314 -23.14 -12.33 2.63
CA ILE A 314 -23.21 -12.54 1.18
C ILE A 314 -23.29 -11.18 0.48
N PHE A 315 -22.54 -10.99 -0.61
CA PHE A 315 -22.62 -9.75 -1.37
C PHE A 315 -23.89 -9.71 -2.23
N ASP A 316 -24.81 -8.82 -1.91
CA ASP A 316 -25.99 -8.51 -2.72
C ASP A 316 -25.60 -8.06 -4.12
N LYS A 317 -24.51 -7.29 -4.22
CA LYS A 317 -23.94 -6.86 -5.50
C LYS A 317 -22.43 -6.95 -5.50
N VAL A 318 -21.89 -7.46 -6.60
CA VAL A 318 -20.46 -7.38 -6.92
C VAL A 318 -20.28 -6.71 -8.27
N TYR A 319 -19.61 -5.57 -8.27
CA TYR A 319 -19.19 -4.87 -9.48
C TYR A 319 -17.91 -5.54 -9.98
N ASP A 320 -18.10 -6.57 -10.81
CA ASP A 320 -16.99 -7.37 -11.36
C ASP A 320 -15.98 -6.47 -12.09
N GLN A 321 -14.70 -6.67 -11.77
CA GLN A 321 -13.58 -5.85 -12.25
C GLN A 321 -13.77 -4.33 -12.06
N ALA A 322 -14.57 -3.92 -11.05
CA ALA A 322 -14.94 -2.54 -10.79
C ALA A 322 -15.62 -1.82 -11.98
N SER A 323 -16.28 -2.56 -12.87
CA SER A 323 -17.07 -1.97 -13.96
C SER A 323 -18.34 -1.31 -13.42
N LEU A 324 -18.42 0.02 -13.53
CA LEU A 324 -19.61 0.79 -13.12
C LEU A 324 -20.65 0.97 -14.24
N THR A 325 -20.35 0.44 -15.44
CA THR A 325 -21.24 0.52 -16.61
C THR A 325 -21.90 -0.81 -16.93
N SER A 326 -21.37 -1.91 -16.41
CA SER A 326 -21.98 -3.24 -16.50
C SER A 326 -22.94 -3.46 -15.32
N PRO A 327 -24.00 -4.26 -15.49
CA PRO A 327 -24.80 -4.66 -14.34
C PRO A 327 -23.94 -5.48 -13.37
N PRO A 328 -24.04 -5.25 -12.05
CA PRO A 328 -23.31 -6.04 -11.08
C PRO A 328 -23.85 -7.48 -11.04
N LEU A 329 -22.99 -8.42 -10.63
CA LEU A 329 -23.42 -9.75 -10.23
C LEU A 329 -24.21 -9.66 -8.93
N SER A 330 -25.12 -10.60 -8.69
CA SER A 330 -25.88 -10.70 -7.43
C SER A 330 -25.59 -12.01 -6.68
N ASP A 331 -25.85 -11.99 -5.37
CA ASP A 331 -25.81 -13.17 -4.50
C ASP A 331 -24.45 -13.90 -4.51
N VAL A 332 -23.36 -13.13 -4.37
CA VAL A 332 -21.98 -13.62 -4.52
C VAL A 332 -21.31 -13.77 -3.16
N GLN A 333 -20.81 -14.96 -2.85
CA GLN A 333 -20.11 -15.24 -1.57
C GLN A 333 -18.69 -14.66 -1.49
N THR A 334 -17.96 -14.65 -2.61
CA THR A 334 -16.52 -14.33 -2.65
C THR A 334 -16.21 -13.84 -4.06
N THR A 335 -15.37 -12.80 -4.17
CA THR A 335 -14.97 -12.24 -5.46
C THR A 335 -13.45 -12.23 -5.61
N LEU A 336 -12.97 -12.43 -6.85
CA LEU A 336 -11.54 -12.41 -7.16
C LEU A 336 -11.12 -11.01 -7.56
N VAL A 337 -10.06 -10.50 -6.92
CA VAL A 337 -9.54 -9.16 -7.22
C VAL A 337 -8.03 -9.27 -7.49
N PRO A 338 -7.58 -9.06 -8.73
CA PRO A 338 -6.16 -9.20 -9.10
C PRO A 338 -5.34 -8.01 -8.57
N PRO A 339 -4.01 -8.14 -8.41
CA PRO A 339 -3.14 -7.00 -8.14
C PRO A 339 -3.24 -5.95 -9.25
N GLY A 340 -3.27 -4.67 -8.85
CA GLY A 340 -3.61 -3.55 -9.75
C GLY A 340 -5.10 -3.50 -10.13
N GLY A 341 -5.94 -4.35 -9.56
CA GLY A 341 -7.38 -4.38 -9.77
C GLY A 341 -8.17 -3.92 -8.55
N ALA A 342 -9.45 -3.67 -8.77
CA ALA A 342 -10.40 -3.32 -7.72
C ALA A 342 -11.78 -3.92 -8.00
N THR A 343 -12.65 -3.87 -7.00
CA THR A 343 -14.08 -4.18 -7.08
C THR A 343 -14.87 -3.30 -6.12
N LEU A 344 -16.18 -3.26 -6.30
CA LEU A 344 -17.10 -2.74 -5.31
C LEU A 344 -18.02 -3.87 -4.91
N VAL A 345 -18.25 -4.03 -3.60
CA VAL A 345 -19.27 -4.93 -3.09
C VAL A 345 -20.31 -4.13 -2.30
N GLU A 346 -21.57 -4.51 -2.42
CA GLU A 346 -22.67 -3.98 -1.61
C GLU A 346 -23.43 -5.12 -0.96
N PHE A 347 -23.86 -4.90 0.28
CA PHE A 347 -24.71 -5.83 1.03
C PHE A 347 -25.45 -5.09 2.14
N GLN A 348 -26.62 -5.61 2.55
CA GLN A 348 -27.37 -5.11 3.70
C GLN A 348 -27.07 -5.96 4.93
N VAL A 349 -26.71 -5.33 6.05
CA VAL A 349 -26.43 -6.08 7.28
C VAL A 349 -27.72 -6.41 8.03
N ASP A 350 -28.14 -7.68 7.99
CA ASP A 350 -29.45 -8.11 8.52
C ASP A 350 -29.43 -8.68 9.95
N TYR A 351 -28.25 -8.87 10.54
CA TYR A 351 -28.09 -9.45 11.88
C TYR A 351 -26.93 -8.79 12.64
N PRO A 352 -27.02 -8.56 13.97
CA PRO A 352 -25.93 -7.97 14.73
C PRO A 352 -24.78 -8.97 14.92
N GLY A 353 -23.54 -8.48 14.95
CA GLY A 353 -22.39 -9.35 15.11
C GLY A 353 -21.08 -8.73 14.65
N ARG A 354 -20.01 -9.53 14.69
CA ARG A 354 -18.72 -9.18 14.11
C ARG A 354 -18.53 -9.95 12.82
N TYR A 355 -18.52 -9.22 11.71
CA TYR A 355 -18.26 -9.73 10.38
C TYR A 355 -16.78 -9.61 10.08
N ILE A 356 -16.18 -10.64 9.48
CA ILE A 356 -14.72 -10.71 9.30
C ILE A 356 -14.37 -10.61 7.82
N LEU A 357 -13.68 -9.55 7.45
CA LEU A 357 -13.12 -9.37 6.13
C LEU A 357 -11.85 -10.22 6.01
N VAL A 358 -11.77 -11.03 4.96
CA VAL A 358 -10.64 -11.91 4.69
C VAL A 358 -10.32 -11.98 3.20
N ASP A 359 -9.10 -12.43 2.94
CA ASP A 359 -8.77 -13.12 1.70
C ASP A 359 -8.90 -14.63 1.96
N HIS A 360 -9.80 -15.28 1.23
CA HIS A 360 -10.17 -16.67 1.47
C HIS A 360 -9.07 -17.68 1.09
N ALA A 361 -7.90 -17.23 0.60
CA ALA A 361 -6.67 -17.99 0.73
C ALA A 361 -6.16 -17.96 2.20
N LEU A 362 -6.93 -18.57 3.09
CA LEU A 362 -6.96 -18.34 4.55
C LEU A 362 -5.64 -18.51 5.30
N SER A 363 -4.64 -19.19 4.74
CA SER A 363 -3.27 -19.14 5.30
C SER A 363 -2.72 -17.72 5.46
N ARG A 364 -3.31 -16.73 4.75
CA ARG A 364 -2.98 -15.30 4.84
C ARG A 364 -3.50 -14.65 6.13
N LEU A 365 -4.52 -15.21 6.79
CA LEU A 365 -4.97 -14.75 8.11
C LEU A 365 -3.87 -14.93 9.16
N GLU A 366 -3.15 -16.05 9.12
CA GLU A 366 -1.97 -16.32 9.98
C GLU A 366 -0.77 -15.42 9.65
N LYS A 367 -0.84 -14.68 8.53
CA LYS A 367 0.09 -13.62 8.16
C LYS A 367 -0.50 -12.23 8.39
N GLY A 368 -1.61 -12.15 9.15
CA GLY A 368 -2.34 -11.00 9.67
C GLY A 368 -3.30 -10.29 8.72
N LEU A 369 -3.77 -10.95 7.67
CA LEU A 369 -4.74 -10.38 6.74
C LEU A 369 -6.19 -10.59 7.24
N ALA A 370 -6.65 -9.71 8.13
CA ALA A 370 -8.01 -9.70 8.65
C ALA A 370 -8.53 -8.26 8.89
N GLY A 371 -9.84 -8.09 8.86
CA GLY A 371 -10.52 -6.85 9.27
C GLY A 371 -11.89 -7.16 9.88
N PHE A 372 -12.39 -6.26 10.72
CA PHE A 372 -13.65 -6.45 11.44
C PHE A 372 -14.64 -5.33 11.09
N LEU A 373 -15.84 -5.74 10.68
CA LEU A 373 -17.02 -4.90 10.62
C LEU A 373 -17.93 -5.26 11.79
N HIS A 374 -18.15 -4.31 12.70
CA HIS A 374 -19.02 -4.48 13.86
C HIS A 374 -20.42 -3.97 13.53
N VAL A 375 -21.41 -4.87 13.57
CA VAL A 375 -22.81 -4.54 13.34
C VAL A 375 -23.56 -4.52 14.66
N ASN A 376 -24.14 -3.38 14.99
CA ASN A 376 -24.96 -3.20 16.19
C ASN A 376 -26.44 -3.33 15.85
N GLY A 377 -27.26 -3.84 16.77
CA GLY A 377 -28.70 -3.94 16.57
C GLY A 377 -29.35 -5.05 17.37
N GLU A 378 -30.65 -5.27 17.14
CA GLU A 378 -31.39 -6.37 17.74
C GLU A 378 -31.26 -7.63 16.90
N GLU A 379 -31.10 -8.78 17.57
CA GLU A 379 -31.09 -10.09 16.90
C GLU A 379 -32.45 -10.39 16.27
N ASN A 380 -32.44 -10.87 15.02
CA ASN A 380 -33.63 -11.37 14.36
C ASN A 380 -33.60 -12.91 14.27
N PRO A 381 -34.40 -13.64 15.08
CA PRO A 381 -34.40 -15.10 15.09
C PRO A 381 -34.94 -15.74 13.80
N GLU A 382 -35.61 -14.96 12.93
CA GLU A 382 -36.01 -15.44 11.60
C GLU A 382 -34.83 -15.50 10.62
N VAL A 383 -33.76 -14.73 10.87
CA VAL A 383 -32.53 -14.71 10.06
C VAL A 383 -31.54 -15.76 10.58
N PHE A 384 -31.22 -15.72 11.88
CA PHE A 384 -30.31 -16.67 12.51
C PHE A 384 -30.77 -16.97 13.94
N HIS A 385 -30.85 -18.25 14.27
CA HIS A 385 -31.23 -18.73 15.60
C HIS A 385 -30.40 -19.95 15.98
N SER A 386 -29.94 -19.97 17.22
CA SER A 386 -29.24 -21.10 17.84
C SER A 386 -29.74 -21.30 19.27
N GLU A 387 -29.93 -22.55 19.68
CA GLU A 387 -30.14 -22.90 21.09
C GLU A 387 -28.82 -22.92 21.88
N GLU A 388 -27.69 -23.06 21.17
CA GLU A 388 -26.34 -22.98 21.72
C GLU A 388 -25.93 -21.51 21.90
N ALA A 389 -25.27 -21.21 23.02
CA ALA A 389 -24.72 -19.89 23.26
C ALA A 389 -23.53 -19.62 22.33
N HIS A 390 -23.36 -18.35 21.93
CA HIS A 390 -22.18 -17.92 21.20
C HIS A 390 -20.93 -18.17 22.06
N ASP A 391 -19.95 -18.90 21.51
CA ASP A 391 -18.66 -19.08 22.16
C ASP A 391 -17.82 -17.81 21.96
N PRO A 392 -17.55 -17.02 23.02
CA PRO A 392 -16.77 -15.79 22.89
C PRO A 392 -15.32 -16.04 22.47
N ASP A 393 -14.83 -17.28 22.60
CA ASP A 393 -13.46 -17.68 22.23
C ASP A 393 -13.38 -18.26 20.80
N SER A 394 -14.49 -18.33 20.07
CA SER A 394 -14.53 -18.91 18.71
C SER A 394 -13.74 -18.12 17.65
N GLY A 395 -13.34 -16.88 17.98
CA GLY A 395 -12.67 -15.98 17.03
C GLY A 395 -13.61 -15.35 16.01
N HIS A 396 -14.92 -15.63 16.10
CA HIS A 396 -15.97 -15.03 15.29
C HIS A 396 -16.75 -13.97 16.07
#